data_AF-A0A0N5C211-F1
#
_entry.id   AF-A0A0N5C211-F1
#
_cell.length_a   1.000
_cell.length_b   1.000
_cell.length_c   1.000
_cell.angle_alpha   90.00
_cell.angle_beta   90.00
_cell.angle_gamma   90.00
#
_symmetry.space_group_name_H-M   'P 1'
#
loop_
_entity.id
_entity.type
_entity.pdbx_description
1 polymer ?
#
loop_
_entity_poly.entity_id
_entity_poly.type
_entity_poly.pdbx_seq_one_letter_code
_entity_poly.pdbx_strand_id
1 'polypeptide(L)'
;MEVALGQRYSISFIENNILKERLEKFDTALWNSSVQDLQCTETFGHFFSNKRKINHMYDLLFQLQRDLIPEECRGKQGYLKVFLNFVHEQLNLSTHFKFDAEKLANIIRLRNRRYNIVSDSTTSEISVSWKF
;
A
#
# COMPACT_ATOMS: atom_id res chain seq x y z
N MET A 1 -9.12 -3.79 19.23
CA MET A 1 -8.89 -4.43 17.91
C MET A 1 -7.66 -3.85 17.23
N GLU A 2 -7.57 -2.52 17.07
CA GLU A 2 -6.40 -1.86 16.48
C GLU A 2 -5.09 -2.12 17.25
N VAL A 3 -5.13 -2.21 18.59
CA VAL A 3 -3.95 -2.55 19.43
C VAL A 3 -3.36 -3.93 19.07
N ALA A 4 -4.21 -4.94 18.89
CA ALA A 4 -3.78 -6.29 18.55
C ALA A 4 -3.27 -6.41 17.10
N LEU A 5 -3.80 -5.59 16.19
CA LEU A 5 -3.28 -5.45 14.82
C LEU A 5 -1.91 -4.77 14.81
N GLY A 6 -1.77 -3.69 15.58
CA GLY A 6 -0.53 -2.95 15.73
C GLY A 6 0.61 -3.83 16.24
N GLN A 7 0.36 -4.65 17.27
CA GLN A 7 1.36 -5.60 17.77
C GLN A 7 1.80 -6.63 16.72
N ARG A 8 0.86 -7.19 15.95
CA ARG A 8 1.20 -8.13 14.88
C ARG A 8 2.03 -7.46 13.79
N TYR A 9 1.69 -6.24 13.40
CA TYR A 9 2.47 -5.50 12.40
C TYR A 9 3.85 -5.10 12.91
N SER A 10 3.95 -4.72 14.19
CA SER A 10 5.23 -4.41 14.83
C SER A 10 6.19 -5.59 14.71
N ILE A 11 5.75 -6.76 15.17
CA ILE A 11 6.52 -7.99 15.12
C ILE A 11 6.85 -8.37 13.67
N SER A 12 5.85 -8.32 12.79
CA SER A 12 6.03 -8.79 11.41
C SER A 12 6.87 -7.86 10.53
N PHE A 13 6.89 -6.54 10.75
CA PHE A 13 7.51 -5.59 9.80
C PHE A 13 8.39 -4.51 10.41
N ILE A 14 8.20 -4.16 11.68
CA ILE A 14 8.90 -3.03 12.30
C ILE A 14 10.12 -3.52 13.06
N GLU A 15 9.94 -4.47 13.98
CA GLU A 15 11.01 -5.01 14.82
C GLU A 15 12.12 -5.68 14.00
N ASN A 16 11.76 -6.25 12.85
CA ASN A 16 12.69 -6.87 11.91
C ASN A 16 13.17 -5.91 10.81
N ASN A 17 12.90 -4.60 10.90
CA ASN A 17 13.23 -3.56 9.90
C ASN A 17 12.72 -3.81 8.46
N ILE A 18 11.88 -4.81 8.24
CA ILE A 18 11.39 -5.20 6.90
C ILE A 18 10.68 -4.03 6.21
N LEU A 19 9.87 -3.26 6.95
CA LEU A 19 9.18 -2.11 6.37
C LEU A 19 10.17 -1.05 5.89
N LYS A 20 11.16 -0.72 6.72
CA LYS A 20 12.20 0.27 6.40
C LYS A 20 13.00 -0.15 5.17
N GLU A 21 13.50 -1.38 5.15
CA GLU A 21 14.25 -1.92 4.00
C GLU A 21 13.45 -1.90 2.70
N ARG A 22 12.13 -2.14 2.77
CA ARG A 22 11.26 -2.09 1.60
C ARG A 22 11.03 -0.66 1.11
N LEU A 23 10.88 0.29 2.03
CA LEU A 23 10.71 1.71 1.69
C LEU A 23 11.99 2.30 1.06
N GLU A 24 13.17 1.91 1.54
CA GLU A 24 14.46 2.32 0.96
C GLU A 24 14.63 1.84 -0.49
N LYS A 25 14.01 0.71 -0.86
CA LYS A 25 14.04 0.19 -2.25
C LYS A 25 13.19 0.99 -3.24
N PHE A 26 12.32 1.89 -2.77
CA PHE A 26 11.52 2.74 -3.65
C PHE A 26 12.28 3.94 -4.23
N ASP A 27 13.60 4.03 -3.94
CA ASP A 27 14.53 5.09 -4.31
C ASP A 27 14.41 5.53 -5.78
N THR A 28 13.47 6.43 -6.00
CA THR A 28 13.13 7.02 -7.29
C THR A 28 12.93 8.50 -7.04
N ALA A 29 13.35 9.34 -7.99
CA ALA A 29 13.22 10.80 -7.85
C ALA A 29 11.78 11.23 -7.51
N LEU A 30 10.79 10.55 -8.09
CA LEU A 30 9.38 10.83 -7.85
C LEU A 30 8.93 10.44 -6.43
N TRP A 31 9.39 9.30 -5.92
CA TRP A 31 9.14 8.87 -4.54
C TRP A 31 9.80 9.83 -3.55
N ASN A 32 11.11 10.06 -3.70
CA ASN A 32 11.89 10.87 -2.78
C ASN A 32 11.34 12.31 -2.69
N SER A 33 11.02 12.90 -3.85
CA SER A 33 10.40 14.23 -3.88
C SER A 33 8.98 14.23 -3.28
N SER A 34 8.22 13.15 -3.41
CA SER A 34 6.91 13.05 -2.77
C SER A 34 7.02 12.97 -1.24
N VAL A 35 7.98 12.20 -0.73
CA VAL A 35 8.24 12.09 0.72
C VAL A 35 8.67 13.44 1.27
N GLN A 36 9.63 14.11 0.61
CA GLN A 36 10.10 15.43 1.01
C GLN A 36 8.98 16.48 1.06
N ASP A 37 8.10 16.49 0.05
CA ASP A 37 6.94 17.40 0.05
C ASP A 37 5.98 17.15 1.21
N LEU A 38 5.92 15.93 1.76
CA LEU A 38 4.99 15.54 2.83
C LEU A 38 5.60 15.63 4.24
N GLN A 39 6.91 15.89 4.34
CA GLN A 39 7.60 16.11 5.61
C GLN A 39 7.41 17.54 6.13
N CYS A 40 7.14 18.52 5.27
CA CYS A 40 6.94 19.92 5.63
C CYS A 40 5.59 20.43 5.14
N THR A 41 4.84 21.11 6.01
CA THR A 41 3.51 21.64 5.66
C THR A 41 3.57 22.70 4.56
N GLU A 42 4.68 23.44 4.46
CA GLU A 42 4.87 24.48 3.45
C GLU A 42 4.95 23.89 2.03
N THR A 43 5.39 22.63 1.90
CA THR A 43 5.61 21.96 0.63
C THR A 43 4.47 21.02 0.22
N PHE A 44 3.41 20.88 1.05
CA PHE A 44 2.24 20.05 0.73
C PHE A 44 1.62 20.41 -0.63
N GLY A 45 1.58 21.70 -0.96
CA GLY A 45 1.05 22.20 -2.23
C GLY A 45 1.75 21.56 -3.45
N HIS A 46 3.05 21.29 -3.37
CA HIS A 46 3.81 20.65 -4.45
C HIS A 46 3.42 19.17 -4.65
N PHE A 47 3.08 18.47 -3.57
CA PHE A 47 2.58 17.09 -3.67
C PHE A 47 1.17 17.06 -4.26
N PHE A 48 0.25 17.86 -3.70
CA PHE A 48 -1.16 17.81 -4.09
C PHE A 48 -1.45 18.41 -5.47
N SER A 49 -0.61 19.32 -5.96
CA SER A 49 -0.70 19.82 -7.34
C SER A 49 -0.20 18.81 -8.39
N ASN A 50 0.52 17.76 -7.98
CA ASN A 50 1.11 16.79 -8.90
C ASN A 50 0.43 15.42 -8.81
N LYS A 51 -0.55 15.19 -9.69
CA LYS A 51 -1.28 13.92 -9.78
C LYS A 51 -0.37 12.69 -9.97
N ARG A 52 0.80 12.86 -10.63
CA ARG A 52 1.76 11.77 -10.84
C ARG A 52 2.40 11.34 -9.51
N LYS A 53 2.77 12.28 -8.64
CA LYS A 53 3.29 11.99 -7.28
C LYS A 53 2.28 11.21 -6.47
N ILE A 54 1.04 11.69 -6.44
CA ILE A 54 -0.05 11.04 -5.71
C ILE A 54 -0.26 9.61 -6.22
N ASN A 55 -0.41 9.43 -7.53
CA ASN A 55 -0.65 8.10 -8.09
C ASN A 55 0.52 7.14 -7.81
N HIS A 56 1.76 7.60 -8.01
CA HIS A 56 2.96 6.79 -7.76
C HIS A 56 3.05 6.36 -6.30
N MET A 57 2.80 7.28 -5.36
CA MET A 57 2.82 6.97 -3.93
C MET A 57 1.77 5.92 -3.56
N TYR A 58 0.52 6.07 -4.00
CA TYR A 58 -0.52 5.08 -3.70
C TYR A 58 -0.30 3.73 -4.42
N ASP A 59 0.35 3.72 -5.57
CA ASP A 59 0.72 2.49 -6.27
C ASP A 59 1.81 1.72 -5.51
N LEU A 60 2.79 2.42 -4.95
CA LEU A 60 3.82 1.80 -4.09
C LEU A 60 3.23 1.33 -2.76
N LEU A 61 2.33 2.10 -2.14
CA LEU A 61 1.60 1.67 -0.94
C LEU A 61 0.77 0.40 -1.20
N PHE A 62 0.15 0.29 -2.38
CA PHE A 62 -0.56 -0.92 -2.79
C PHE A 62 0.38 -2.14 -2.90
N GLN A 63 1.58 -1.97 -3.47
CA GLN A 63 2.56 -3.05 -3.56
C GLN A 63 3.05 -3.46 -2.18
N LEU A 64 3.38 -2.47 -1.35
CA LEU A 64 3.89 -2.69 0.00
C LEU A 64 2.87 -3.44 0.88
N GLN A 65 1.60 -3.04 0.85
CA GLN A 65 0.57 -3.74 1.63
C GLN A 65 0.34 -5.18 1.13
N ARG A 66 0.44 -5.41 -0.19
CA ARG A 66 0.27 -6.74 -0.79
C ARG A 66 1.41 -7.67 -0.40
N ASP A 67 2.62 -7.14 -0.30
CA ASP A 67 3.82 -7.94 -0.04
C ASP A 67 4.04 -8.16 1.47
N LEU A 68 3.64 -7.20 2.30
CA LEU A 68 3.89 -7.24 3.73
C LEU A 68 2.68 -7.76 4.52
N ILE A 69 1.48 -7.23 4.32
CA ILE A 69 0.38 -7.48 5.25
C ILE A 69 -0.01 -8.97 5.24
N PRO A 70 0.02 -9.66 6.40
CA PRO A 70 -0.32 -11.08 6.49
C PRO A 70 -1.78 -11.27 6.13
N GLU A 71 -2.12 -12.39 5.51
CA GLU A 71 -3.49 -12.66 5.05
C GLU A 71 -4.50 -12.63 6.20
N GLU A 72 -4.12 -13.12 7.38
CA GLU A 72 -4.97 -13.10 8.58
C GLU A 72 -5.24 -11.68 9.12
N CYS A 73 -4.51 -10.67 8.66
CA CYS A 73 -4.77 -9.27 8.98
C CYS A 73 -5.59 -8.58 7.88
N ARG A 74 -5.60 -9.09 6.65
CA ARG A 74 -6.39 -8.53 5.55
C ARG A 74 -7.88 -8.68 5.86
N GLY A 75 -8.64 -7.62 5.56
CA GLY A 75 -10.08 -7.61 5.79
C GLY A 75 -10.51 -7.32 7.24
N LYS A 76 -9.59 -7.27 8.21
CA LYS A 76 -9.91 -6.78 9.56
C LYS A 76 -10.17 -5.28 9.53
N GLN A 77 -11.19 -4.82 10.26
CA GLN A 77 -11.50 -3.39 10.32
C GLN A 77 -10.29 -2.58 10.80
N GLY A 78 -9.97 -1.49 10.08
CA GLY A 78 -8.87 -0.59 10.43
C GLY A 78 -7.46 -1.05 10.03
N TYR A 79 -7.29 -2.23 9.43
CA TYR A 79 -5.95 -2.77 9.10
C TYR A 79 -5.12 -1.85 8.20
N LEU A 80 -5.75 -1.18 7.22
CA LEU A 80 -5.07 -0.22 6.35
C LEU A 80 -4.68 1.05 7.08
N LYS A 81 -5.51 1.52 8.01
CA LYS A 81 -5.20 2.71 8.80
C LYS A 81 -3.98 2.46 9.68
N VAL A 82 -3.93 1.30 10.35
CA VAL A 82 -2.77 0.89 11.15
C VAL A 82 -1.52 0.75 10.29
N PHE A 83 -1.63 0.11 9.11
CA PHE A 83 -0.51 0.02 8.15
C PHE A 83 0.01 1.39 7.72
N LEU A 84 -0.88 2.29 7.33
CA LEU A 84 -0.53 3.63 6.87
C LEU A 84 0.10 4.49 7.96
N ASN A 85 -0.28 4.29 9.23
CA ASN A 85 0.36 4.95 10.37
C ASN A 85 1.82 4.50 10.51
N PHE A 86 2.12 3.20 10.41
CA PHE A 86 3.51 2.72 10.46
C PHE A 86 4.34 3.28 9.30
N VAL A 87 3.77 3.34 8.09
CA VAL A 87 4.46 3.94 6.94
C VAL A 87 4.71 5.44 7.17
N HIS A 88 3.73 6.15 7.72
CA HIS A 88 3.85 7.57 8.05
C HIS A 88 4.99 7.82 9.05
N GLU A 89 5.05 7.03 10.13
CA GLU A 89 6.10 7.11 11.14
C GLU A 89 7.48 6.78 10.57
N GLN A 90 7.61 5.71 9.78
CA GLN A 90 8.89 5.31 9.17
C GLN A 90 9.44 6.35 8.19
N LEU A 91 8.55 7.07 7.49
CA LEU A 91 8.93 8.14 6.56
C LEU A 91 9.08 9.50 7.25
N ASN A 92 8.84 9.56 8.56
CA ASN A 92 8.88 10.79 9.37
C ASN A 92 8.05 11.92 8.74
N LEU A 93 6.83 11.59 8.28
CA LEU A 93 5.96 12.57 7.62
C LEU A 93 5.39 13.57 8.63
N SER A 94 4.97 14.73 8.15
CA SER A 94 4.33 15.74 8.99
C SER A 94 3.07 15.20 9.67
N THR A 95 2.87 15.52 10.94
CA THR A 95 1.68 15.15 11.72
C THR A 95 0.38 15.77 11.17
N HIS A 96 0.51 16.82 10.35
CA HIS A 96 -0.61 17.44 9.64
C HIS A 96 -1.00 16.68 8.36
N PHE A 97 -0.14 15.80 7.86
CA PHE A 97 -0.46 14.92 6.74
C PHE A 97 -1.05 13.60 7.24
N LYS A 98 -2.09 13.13 6.55
CA LYS A 98 -2.66 11.80 6.75
C LYS A 98 -2.90 11.15 5.39
N PHE A 99 -2.51 9.88 5.28
CA PHE A 99 -2.89 9.08 4.13
C PHE A 99 -4.40 8.83 4.11
N ASP A 100 -4.95 8.76 2.90
CA ASP A 100 -6.35 8.43 2.65
C ASP A 100 -6.49 6.90 2.55
N ALA A 101 -6.92 6.30 3.66
CA ALA A 101 -7.13 4.86 3.74
C ALA A 101 -8.24 4.36 2.80
N GLU A 102 -9.27 5.18 2.54
CA GLU A 102 -10.37 4.82 1.64
C GLU A 102 -9.91 4.79 0.19
N LYS A 103 -9.06 5.75 -0.20
CA LYS A 103 -8.42 5.75 -1.52
C LYS A 103 -7.58 4.49 -1.73
N LEU A 104 -6.77 4.10 -0.75
CA LEU A 104 -5.99 2.87 -0.84
C LEU A 104 -6.89 1.63 -0.90
N ALA A 105 -7.95 1.57 -0.08
CA ALA A 105 -8.93 0.48 -0.12
C ALA A 105 -9.61 0.36 -1.49
N ASN A 106 -9.96 1.48 -2.11
CA ASN A 106 -10.53 1.52 -3.45
C ASN A 106 -9.56 1.00 -4.52
N ILE A 107 -8.28 1.38 -4.44
CA ILE A 107 -7.24 0.88 -5.34
C ILE A 107 -7.09 -0.65 -5.20
N ILE A 108 -7.04 -1.16 -3.97
CA ILE A 108 -6.96 -2.61 -3.69
C ILE A 108 -8.16 -3.33 -4.31
N ARG A 109 -9.38 -2.86 -4.04
CA ARG A 109 -10.61 -3.46 -4.57
C ARG A 109 -10.63 -3.51 -6.09
N LEU A 110 -10.26 -2.40 -6.75
CA LEU A 110 -10.22 -2.31 -8.21
C LEU A 110 -9.18 -3.23 -8.82
N ARG A 111 -7.99 -3.32 -8.22
CA ARG A 111 -6.91 -4.19 -8.71
C ARG A 111 -7.25 -5.66 -8.51
N ASN A 112 -7.77 -6.05 -7.34
CA ASN A 112 -8.21 -7.42 -7.08
C ASN A 112 -9.32 -7.85 -8.05
N ARG A 113 -10.27 -6.97 -8.37
CA ARG A 113 -11.30 -7.25 -9.39
C ARG A 113 -10.69 -7.55 -10.76
N ARG A 114 -9.67 -6.79 -11.18
CA ARG A 114 -8.98 -7.04 -12.47
C ARG A 114 -8.27 -8.40 -12.48
N TYR A 115 -7.62 -8.78 -11.39
CA TYR A 115 -6.98 -10.09 -11.28
C TYR A 115 -7.99 -11.23 -11.37
N ASN A 116 -9.14 -11.12 -10.69
CA ASN A 116 -10.18 -12.14 -10.76
C ASN A 116 -10.79 -12.29 -12.17
N ILE A 117 -10.94 -11.18 -12.91
CA ILE A 117 -11.39 -11.23 -14.31
C ILE A 117 -10.36 -11.96 -15.20
N VAL A 118 -9.07 -11.73 -14.97
CA VAL A 118 -7.98 -12.39 -15.72
C VAL A 118 -7.87 -13.87 -15.35
N SER A 119 -8.06 -14.25 -14.09
CA SER A 119 -8.06 -15.66 -13.68
C SER A 119 -9.25 -16.42 -14.28
N ASP A 120 -10.44 -15.82 -14.33
CA ASP A 120 -11.63 -16.45 -14.91
C ASP A 120 -11.51 -16.63 -16.43
N SER A 121 -10.90 -15.67 -17.14
CA SER A 121 -10.65 -15.80 -18.58
C SER A 121 -9.60 -16.88 -18.90
N THR A 122 -8.63 -17.10 -18.02
CA THR A 122 -7.58 -18.13 -18.25
C THR A 122 -8.09 -19.54 -17.92
N THR A 123 -9.08 -19.65 -17.04
CA THR A 123 -9.67 -20.95 -16.66
C THR A 123 -10.74 -21.43 -17.65
N SER A 124 -11.28 -20.53 -18.48
CA SER A 124 -12.32 -20.84 -19.45
C SER A 124 -11.81 -21.34 -20.81
N GLU A 125 -10.49 -21.31 -21.07
CA GLU A 125 -9.89 -21.73 -22.35
C GLU A 125 -9.28 -23.14 -22.35
N ILE A 126 -9.31 -23.88 -21.23
CA ILE A 126 -8.86 -25.27 -21.18
C ILE A 126 -10.02 -26.20 -20.82
N SER A 127 -10.96 -26.32 -21.76
CA SER A 127 -11.86 -27.47 -21.84
C SER A 127 -11.93 -27.96 -23.28
N VAL A 128 -10.77 -28.37 -23.83
CA VAL A 128 -10.74 -29.18 -25.05
C VAL A 128 -11.06 -30.62 -24.64
N SER A 129 -12.33 -30.97 -24.83
CA SER A 129 -12.84 -32.34 -24.75
C SER A 129 -12.11 -33.21 -25.77
N TRP A 130 -11.14 -34.01 -25.32
CA TRP A 130 -10.66 -35.15 -26.10
C TRP A 130 -11.77 -36.20 -26.15
N LYS A 131 -12.38 -36.37 -27.32
CA LYS A 131 -13.15 -37.57 -27.64
C LYS A 131 -12.22 -38.50 -28.42
N PHE A 132 -12.10 -39.73 -27.91
CA PHE A 132 -11.38 -40.87 -28.46
C PHE A 132 -11.82 -41.19 -29.90
#